data_AF-A0A9Q4BT36-F1
#
_entry.id   AF-A0A9Q4BT36-F1
#
_cell.length_a   1.000
_cell.length_b   1.000
_cell.length_c   1.000
_cell.angle_alpha   90.00
_cell.angle_beta   90.00
_cell.angle_gamma   90.00
#
_symmetry.space_group_name_H-M   'P 1'
#
loop_
_entity.id
_entity.type
_entity.pdbx_description
1 polymer ?
#
loop_
_entity_poly.entity_id
_entity_poly.type
_entity_poly.pdbx_seq_one_letter_code
_entity_poly.pdbx_strand_id
1 'polypeptide(L)'
;GKVFYNSKEINTQSALWRSKIGYLPQAIGLYNRMTVYDLLDYMLVLSSIKDKARRKERIEYFTGELNLKSYLKIPCGYLSGGVKQRAGIAQALIHDPEIILLDEPTNNLDAEERERFHNFLDKFRHNKTILYVGHIIEEMGYLSDRMLIFKNGEIAFQGKPAELLSDSRYSVKQILLSKSEALMVEPQRILRKIAIDGKTRIIYSSGQNDNIGEEAEARFEDVYKIITRG
;
A
#
# COMPACT_ATOMS: atom_id res chain seq x y z
N GLY A 1 20.02 -6.14 15.98
CA GLY A 1 19.32 -7.19 15.22
C GLY A 1 20.18 -7.68 14.07
N LYS A 2 19.81 -8.79 13.44
CA LYS A 2 20.49 -9.35 12.26
C LYS A 2 19.53 -9.36 11.07
N VAL A 3 20.04 -9.17 9.86
CA VAL A 3 19.25 -9.24 8.63
C VAL A 3 19.85 -10.31 7.73
N PHE A 4 19.01 -11.15 7.16
CA PHE A 4 19.41 -12.25 6.28
C PHE A 4 18.77 -12.10 4.90
N TYR A 5 19.54 -12.41 3.86
CA TYR A 5 19.04 -12.56 2.49
C TYR A 5 19.52 -13.91 1.95
N ASN A 6 18.60 -14.75 1.48
CA ASN A 6 18.88 -16.13 1.07
C ASN A 6 19.74 -16.88 2.11
N SER A 7 19.33 -16.80 3.38
CA SER A 7 20.00 -17.40 4.54
C SER A 7 21.42 -16.92 4.85
N LYS A 8 21.90 -15.86 4.17
CA LYS A 8 23.19 -15.22 4.45
C LYS A 8 22.99 -13.92 5.22
N GLU A 9 23.71 -13.76 6.33
CA GLU A 9 23.71 -12.49 7.07
C GLU A 9 24.29 -11.37 6.19
N ILE A 10 23.59 -10.23 6.11
CA ILE A 10 23.98 -9.12 5.24
C ILE A 10 24.42 -7.90 6.04
N ASN A 11 25.44 -7.20 5.54
CA ASN A 11 25.77 -5.85 5.99
C ASN A 11 24.96 -4.83 5.19
N THR A 12 23.89 -4.30 5.77
CA THR A 12 22.99 -3.32 5.15
C THR A 12 23.70 -2.02 4.72
N GLN A 13 24.91 -1.75 5.20
CA GLN A 13 25.70 -0.57 4.83
C GLN A 13 26.54 -0.76 3.55
N SER A 14 26.59 -1.95 2.96
CA SER A 14 27.36 -2.16 1.72
C SER A 14 26.66 -1.53 0.50
N ALA A 15 27.44 -0.96 -0.42
CA ALA A 15 26.91 -0.42 -1.68
C ALA A 15 26.20 -1.49 -2.53
N LEU A 16 26.65 -2.75 -2.44
CA LEU A 16 26.06 -3.90 -3.11
C LEU A 16 24.58 -4.11 -2.75
N TRP A 17 24.22 -3.96 -1.47
CA TRP A 17 22.84 -4.13 -1.03
C TRP A 17 21.97 -2.93 -1.41
N ARG A 18 22.51 -1.71 -1.36
CA ARG A 18 21.78 -0.52 -1.80
C ARG A 18 21.40 -0.57 -3.28
N SER A 19 22.24 -1.14 -4.14
CA SER A 19 21.90 -1.28 -5.57
C SER A 19 20.80 -2.31 -5.84
N LYS A 20 20.58 -3.26 -4.91
CA LYS A 20 19.52 -4.29 -5.03
C LYS A 20 18.17 -3.85 -4.45
N ILE A 21 18.16 -2.77 -3.66
CA ILE A 21 16.98 -2.29 -2.95
C ILE A 21 16.42 -1.05 -3.65
N GLY A 22 15.11 -1.05 -3.90
CA GLY A 22 14.32 0.14 -4.18
C GLY A 22 13.61 0.56 -2.91
N TYR A 23 13.75 1.81 -2.51
CA TYR A 23 13.14 2.30 -1.27
C TYR A 23 12.37 3.59 -1.53
N LEU A 24 11.09 3.57 -1.16
CA LEU A 24 10.24 4.74 -1.10
C LEU A 24 9.89 5.03 0.36
N PRO A 25 10.48 6.07 0.98
CA PRO A 25 10.09 6.51 2.31
C PRO A 25 8.74 7.26 2.29
N GLN A 26 8.04 7.30 3.44
CA GLN A 26 6.82 8.10 3.62
C GLN A 26 7.05 9.59 3.28
N ALA A 27 8.21 10.14 3.69
CA ALA A 27 8.63 11.50 3.35
C ALA A 27 9.63 11.47 2.18
N ILE A 28 9.16 11.82 0.99
CA ILE A 28 9.96 11.74 -0.23
C ILE A 28 10.97 12.89 -0.30
N GLY A 29 12.25 12.53 -0.35
CA GLY A 29 13.36 13.44 -0.63
C GLY A 29 13.72 13.45 -2.12
N LEU A 30 13.19 14.40 -2.89
CA LEU A 30 13.62 14.64 -4.28
C LEU A 30 14.67 15.75 -4.35
N TYR A 31 15.54 15.71 -5.37
CA TYR A 31 16.46 16.81 -5.67
C TYR A 31 15.70 17.99 -6.28
N ASN A 32 15.34 18.98 -5.45
CA ASN A 32 14.44 20.08 -5.82
C ASN A 32 14.79 20.83 -7.12
N ARG A 33 16.08 20.95 -7.45
CA ARG A 33 16.58 21.69 -8.63
C ARG A 33 16.67 20.83 -9.89
N MET A 34 16.62 19.52 -9.79
CA MET A 34 16.62 18.62 -10.95
C MET A 34 15.22 18.56 -11.54
N THR A 35 15.13 18.44 -12.86
CA THR A 35 13.86 18.07 -13.50
C THR A 35 13.53 16.60 -13.21
N VAL A 36 12.27 16.22 -13.37
CA VAL A 36 11.87 14.80 -13.25
C VAL A 36 12.69 13.92 -14.20
N TYR A 37 12.94 14.38 -15.43
CA TYR A 37 13.78 13.65 -16.38
C TYR A 37 15.20 13.47 -15.86
N ASP A 38 15.84 14.57 -15.42
CA ASP A 38 17.24 14.55 -14.97
C ASP A 38 17.39 13.67 -13.72
N LEU A 39 16.43 13.71 -12.80
CA LEU A 39 16.40 12.84 -11.64
C LEU A 39 16.41 11.37 -12.05
N LEU A 40 15.51 10.98 -12.96
CA LEU A 40 15.37 9.58 -13.39
C LEU A 40 16.58 9.10 -14.20
N ASP A 41 17.10 9.93 -15.11
CA ASP A 41 18.33 9.64 -15.85
C ASP A 41 19.53 9.48 -14.90
N TYR A 42 19.64 10.36 -13.90
CA TYR A 42 20.67 10.31 -12.88
C TYR A 42 20.64 9.00 -12.07
N MET A 43 19.45 8.56 -11.62
CA MET A 43 19.31 7.28 -10.91
C MET A 43 19.76 6.08 -11.74
N LEU A 44 19.45 6.09 -13.05
CA LEU A 44 19.87 5.05 -13.98
C LEU A 44 21.38 5.04 -14.20
N VAL A 45 22.01 6.22 -14.30
CA VAL A 45 23.48 6.35 -14.39
C VAL A 45 24.17 5.81 -13.13
N LEU A 46 23.67 6.17 -11.93
CA LEU A 46 24.18 5.65 -10.66
C LEU A 46 24.05 4.12 -10.56
N SER A 47 23.03 3.57 -11.20
CA SER A 47 22.77 2.12 -11.28
C SER A 47 23.55 1.43 -12.41
N SER A 48 24.59 2.09 -12.93
CA SER A 48 25.49 1.59 -13.97
C SER A 48 24.85 1.33 -15.35
N ILE A 49 23.68 1.91 -15.63
CA ILE A 49 23.01 1.83 -16.94
C ILE A 49 23.55 2.95 -17.84
N LYS A 50 24.71 2.70 -18.47
CA LYS A 50 25.44 3.71 -19.27
C LYS A 50 24.85 3.95 -20.66
N ASP A 51 24.10 2.99 -21.20
CA ASP A 51 23.49 3.12 -22.52
C ASP A 51 22.35 4.16 -22.51
N LYS A 52 22.51 5.23 -23.30
CA LYS A 52 21.56 6.35 -23.34
C LYS A 52 20.21 5.97 -23.94
N ALA A 53 20.19 5.09 -24.95
CA ALA A 53 18.93 4.67 -25.58
C ALA A 53 18.10 3.82 -24.61
N ARG A 54 18.75 2.86 -23.92
CA ARG A 54 18.14 2.05 -22.87
C ARG A 54 17.62 2.88 -21.71
N ARG A 55 18.37 3.91 -21.28
CA ARG A 55 17.88 4.83 -20.23
C ARG A 55 16.64 5.58 -20.68
N LYS A 56 16.65 6.11 -21.91
CA LYS A 56 15.51 6.84 -22.48
C LYS A 56 14.26 5.96 -22.55
N GLU A 57 14.38 4.74 -23.09
CA GLU A 57 13.28 3.77 -23.16
C GLU A 57 12.70 3.49 -21.77
N ARG A 58 13.57 3.29 -20.78
CA ARG A 58 13.15 3.01 -19.41
C ARG A 58 12.45 4.20 -18.75
N ILE A 59 12.95 5.42 -18.96
CA ILE A 59 12.28 6.65 -18.50
C ILE A 59 10.90 6.78 -19.16
N GLU A 60 10.79 6.53 -20.46
CA GLU A 60 9.52 6.59 -21.20
C GLU A 60 8.50 5.56 -20.69
N TYR A 61 8.93 4.34 -20.39
CA TYR A 61 8.09 3.30 -19.78
C TYR A 61 7.55 3.75 -18.41
N PHE A 62 8.44 4.08 -17.47
CA PHE A 62 8.03 4.46 -16.11
C PHE A 62 7.15 5.71 -16.08
N THR A 63 7.47 6.70 -16.91
CA THR A 63 6.70 7.95 -16.95
C THR A 63 5.36 7.79 -17.66
N GLY A 64 5.23 6.78 -18.53
CA GLY A 64 3.95 6.35 -19.09
C GLY A 64 3.06 5.65 -18.06
N GLU A 65 3.60 4.64 -17.37
CA GLU A 65 2.83 3.88 -16.36
C GLU A 65 2.38 4.77 -15.20
N LEU A 66 3.22 5.71 -14.75
CA LEU A 66 2.96 6.57 -13.58
C LEU A 66 2.43 7.97 -13.92
N ASN A 67 1.96 8.20 -15.15
CA ASN A 67 1.40 9.48 -15.59
C ASN A 67 2.30 10.70 -15.26
N LEU A 68 3.57 10.64 -15.69
CA LEU A 68 4.59 11.67 -15.44
C LEU A 68 5.08 12.38 -16.72
N LYS A 69 4.63 11.97 -17.91
CA LYS A 69 5.13 12.50 -19.20
C LYS A 69 5.08 14.03 -19.30
N SER A 70 3.98 14.64 -18.86
CA SER A 70 3.79 16.11 -18.88
C SER A 70 4.65 16.86 -17.85
N TYR A 71 5.31 16.15 -16.92
CA TYR A 71 6.08 16.72 -15.82
C TYR A 71 7.60 16.56 -16.01
N LEU A 72 8.04 15.89 -17.07
CA LEU A 72 9.45 15.55 -17.31
C LEU A 72 10.41 16.75 -17.21
N LYS A 73 10.00 17.92 -17.69
CA LYS A 73 10.82 19.15 -17.71
C LYS A 73 10.63 20.04 -16.48
N ILE A 74 9.75 19.66 -15.56
CA ILE A 74 9.43 20.47 -14.37
C ILE A 74 10.44 20.12 -13.26
N PRO A 75 11.06 21.11 -12.60
CA PRO A 75 11.91 20.85 -11.44
C PRO A 75 11.13 20.22 -10.29
N CYS A 76 11.69 19.20 -9.64
CA CYS A 76 11.02 18.42 -8.60
C CYS A 76 10.47 19.27 -7.45
N GLY A 77 11.09 20.42 -7.15
CA GLY A 77 10.64 21.34 -6.11
C GLY A 77 9.23 21.92 -6.37
N TYR A 78 8.85 22.09 -7.63
CA TYR A 78 7.57 22.70 -8.05
C TYR A 78 6.43 21.69 -8.25
N LEU A 79 6.68 20.39 -8.06
CA LEU A 79 5.66 19.36 -8.20
C LEU A 79 4.66 19.40 -7.04
N SER A 80 3.39 19.09 -7.33
CA SER A 80 2.37 18.84 -6.30
C SER A 80 2.69 17.58 -5.49
N GLY A 81 2.04 17.40 -4.33
CA GLY A 81 2.26 16.23 -3.47
C GLY A 81 2.09 14.90 -4.21
N GLY A 82 0.97 14.72 -4.91
CA GLY A 82 0.72 13.50 -5.69
C GLY A 82 1.72 13.27 -6.83
N VAL A 83 2.15 14.33 -7.52
CA VAL A 83 3.16 14.18 -8.59
C VAL A 83 4.55 13.88 -8.00
N LYS A 84 4.90 14.46 -6.85
CA LYS A 84 6.11 14.09 -6.08
C LYS A 84 6.06 12.62 -5.66
N GLN A 85 4.89 12.14 -5.23
CA GLN A 85 4.69 10.74 -4.89
C GLN A 85 5.01 9.81 -6.06
N ARG A 86 4.40 10.07 -7.22
CA ARG A 86 4.65 9.30 -8.44
C ARG A 86 6.09 9.39 -8.92
N ALA A 87 6.72 10.56 -8.85
CA ALA A 87 8.13 10.74 -9.18
C ALA A 87 9.05 9.97 -8.21
N GLY A 88 8.73 9.93 -6.92
CA GLY A 88 9.44 9.12 -5.93
C GLY A 88 9.29 7.62 -6.17
N ILE A 89 8.09 7.15 -6.53
CA ILE A 89 7.86 5.76 -6.95
C ILE A 89 8.73 5.43 -8.15
N ALA A 90 8.73 6.29 -9.19
CA ALA A 90 9.58 6.10 -10.36
C ALA A 90 11.07 6.03 -9.95
N GLN A 91 11.54 6.99 -9.14
CA GLN A 91 12.92 7.05 -8.66
C GLN A 91 13.34 5.76 -7.93
N ALA A 92 12.46 5.22 -7.09
CA ALA A 92 12.75 4.04 -6.28
C ALA A 92 12.80 2.73 -7.08
N LEU A 93 12.16 2.68 -8.25
CA LEU A 93 11.94 1.44 -9.01
C LEU A 93 12.66 1.43 -10.36
N ILE A 94 13.05 2.59 -10.88
CA ILE A 94 13.60 2.73 -12.22
C ILE A 94 14.91 1.96 -12.42
N HIS A 95 15.66 1.60 -11.39
CA HIS A 95 16.88 0.81 -11.52
C HIS A 95 16.68 -0.71 -11.49
N ASP A 96 15.43 -1.18 -11.51
CA ASP A 96 15.08 -2.60 -11.50
C ASP A 96 15.46 -3.39 -10.23
N PRO A 97 15.19 -2.86 -9.02
CA PRO A 97 15.61 -3.50 -7.78
C PRO A 97 15.04 -4.91 -7.61
N GLU A 98 15.74 -5.78 -6.89
CA GLU A 98 15.29 -7.13 -6.52
C GLU A 98 14.36 -7.11 -5.30
N ILE A 99 14.61 -6.17 -4.39
CA ILE A 99 13.87 -5.97 -3.14
C ILE A 99 13.28 -4.57 -3.16
N ILE A 100 11.99 -4.44 -2.93
CA ILE A 100 11.27 -3.18 -2.97
C ILE A 100 10.66 -2.94 -1.60
N LEU A 101 10.95 -1.78 -1.01
CA LEU A 101 10.43 -1.33 0.27
C LEU A 101 9.59 -0.09 0.02
N LEU A 102 8.28 -0.18 0.27
CA LEU A 102 7.34 0.90 0.04
C LEU A 102 6.69 1.29 1.37
N ASP A 103 6.90 2.53 1.78
CA ASP A 103 6.32 3.09 3.00
C ASP A 103 5.23 4.10 2.64
N GLU A 104 3.97 3.67 2.80
CA GLU A 104 2.75 4.39 2.43
C GLU A 104 2.79 4.98 1.00
N PRO A 105 3.05 4.16 -0.03
CA PRO A 105 3.27 4.63 -1.39
C PRO A 105 2.05 5.30 -2.03
N THR A 106 0.84 5.02 -1.53
CA THR A 106 -0.43 5.55 -2.04
C THR A 106 -0.87 6.85 -1.36
N ASN A 107 -0.10 7.34 -0.39
CA ASN A 107 -0.36 8.64 0.22
C ASN A 107 -0.31 9.76 -0.83
N ASN A 108 -1.20 10.74 -0.69
CA ASN A 108 -1.32 11.88 -1.60
C ASN A 108 -1.70 11.52 -3.05
N LEU A 109 -2.01 10.26 -3.35
CA LEU A 109 -2.61 9.86 -4.62
C LEU A 109 -4.13 9.92 -4.53
N ASP A 110 -4.74 10.52 -5.54
CA ASP A 110 -6.18 10.39 -5.79
C ASP A 110 -6.53 8.95 -6.18
N ALA A 111 -7.84 8.66 -6.29
CA ALA A 111 -8.32 7.31 -6.53
C ALA A 111 -7.83 6.72 -7.87
N GLU A 112 -7.79 7.52 -8.93
CA GLU A 112 -7.36 7.06 -10.26
C GLU A 112 -5.86 6.74 -10.27
N GLU A 113 -5.05 7.61 -9.70
CA GLU A 113 -3.60 7.46 -9.67
C GLU A 113 -3.15 6.33 -8.74
N ARG A 114 -3.96 6.05 -7.71
CA ARG A 114 -3.76 4.90 -6.84
C ARG A 114 -4.03 3.58 -7.56
N GLU A 115 -5.15 3.47 -8.27
CA GLU A 115 -5.47 2.29 -9.06
C GLU A 115 -4.41 2.04 -10.14
N ARG A 116 -3.99 3.12 -10.82
CA ARG A 116 -2.88 3.08 -11.77
C ARG A 116 -1.59 2.55 -11.15
N PHE A 117 -1.23 3.04 -9.96
CA PHE A 117 -0.06 2.55 -9.25
C PHE A 117 -0.18 1.06 -8.89
N HIS A 118 -1.32 0.60 -8.41
CA HIS A 118 -1.55 -0.82 -8.11
C HIS A 118 -1.40 -1.69 -9.35
N ASN A 119 -2.02 -1.29 -10.46
CA ASN A 119 -1.90 -1.99 -11.74
C ASN A 119 -0.46 -2.02 -12.25
N PHE A 120 0.29 -0.94 -12.07
CA PHE A 120 1.72 -0.90 -12.38
C PHE A 120 2.51 -1.86 -11.47
N LEU A 121 2.25 -1.84 -10.17
CA LEU A 121 2.95 -2.67 -9.19
C LEU A 121 2.72 -4.16 -9.44
N ASP A 122 1.50 -4.56 -9.81
CA ASP A 122 1.18 -5.95 -10.13
C ASP A 122 1.94 -6.46 -11.37
N LYS A 123 2.14 -5.60 -12.38
CA LYS A 123 3.03 -5.93 -13.52
C LYS A 123 4.50 -5.97 -13.11
N PHE A 124 4.92 -5.07 -12.22
CA PHE A 124 6.33 -4.90 -11.86
C PHE A 124 6.83 -5.91 -10.82
N ARG A 125 5.93 -6.53 -10.04
CA ARG A 125 6.30 -7.40 -8.91
C ARG A 125 6.88 -8.77 -9.29
N HIS A 126 6.79 -9.17 -10.57
CA HIS A 126 7.31 -10.48 -11.01
C HIS A 126 8.81 -10.63 -10.69
N ASN A 127 9.17 -11.75 -10.04
CA ASN A 127 10.53 -12.05 -9.57
C ASN A 127 11.13 -11.00 -8.62
N LYS A 128 10.29 -10.20 -7.94
CA LYS A 128 10.71 -9.22 -6.92
C LYS A 128 10.18 -9.62 -5.55
N THR A 129 10.87 -9.19 -4.49
CA THR A 129 10.33 -9.21 -3.13
C THR A 129 9.85 -7.82 -2.77
N ILE A 130 8.57 -7.67 -2.42
CA ILE A 130 8.00 -6.36 -2.06
C ILE A 130 7.56 -6.38 -0.60
N LEU A 131 8.10 -5.46 0.20
CA LEU A 131 7.58 -5.11 1.51
C LEU A 131 6.78 -3.82 1.35
N TYR A 132 5.47 -3.92 1.49
CA TYR A 132 4.55 -2.79 1.45
C TYR A 132 4.08 -2.50 2.88
N VAL A 133 4.25 -1.26 3.32
CA VAL A 133 3.69 -0.73 4.56
C VAL A 133 2.57 0.26 4.20
N GLY A 134 1.40 0.08 4.80
CA GLY A 134 0.26 0.95 4.58
C GLY A 134 -0.79 0.75 5.67
N HIS A 135 -1.70 1.71 5.77
CA HIS A 135 -2.79 1.71 6.75
C HIS A 135 -4.17 1.42 6.13
N ILE A 136 -4.25 1.28 4.81
CA ILE A 136 -5.49 0.93 4.11
C ILE A 136 -5.52 -0.59 3.91
N ILE A 137 -6.17 -1.29 4.85
CA ILE A 137 -6.12 -2.76 4.93
C ILE A 137 -6.71 -3.42 3.69
N GLU A 138 -7.76 -2.85 3.11
CA GLU A 138 -8.36 -3.31 1.86
C GLU A 138 -7.32 -3.40 0.75
N GLU A 139 -6.54 -2.33 0.54
CA GLU A 139 -5.46 -2.32 -0.46
C GLU A 139 -4.44 -3.42 -0.16
N MET A 140 -4.09 -3.60 1.11
CA MET A 140 -3.11 -4.60 1.52
C MET A 140 -3.62 -6.00 1.28
N GLY A 141 -4.92 -6.22 1.53
CA GLY A 141 -5.59 -7.50 1.33
C GLY A 141 -5.61 -7.95 -0.13
N TYR A 142 -5.72 -7.00 -1.07
CA TYR A 142 -5.72 -7.31 -2.50
C TYR A 142 -4.32 -7.43 -3.11
N LEU A 143 -3.35 -6.67 -2.63
CA LEU A 143 -2.00 -6.62 -3.22
C LEU A 143 -1.05 -7.70 -2.68
N SER A 144 -1.27 -8.16 -1.45
CA SER A 144 -0.28 -8.98 -0.74
C SER A 144 -0.50 -10.47 -0.90
N ASP A 145 0.59 -11.21 -1.10
CA ASP A 145 0.56 -12.68 -1.02
C ASP A 145 0.53 -13.14 0.46
N ARG A 146 1.00 -12.29 1.37
CA ARG A 146 1.06 -12.49 2.82
C ARG A 146 0.97 -11.15 3.54
N MET A 147 0.22 -11.12 4.63
CA MET A 147 -0.01 -9.94 5.46
C MET A 147 0.49 -10.14 6.88
N LEU A 148 0.98 -9.06 7.48
CA LEU A 148 1.29 -8.96 8.90
C LEU A 148 0.50 -7.80 9.48
N ILE A 149 -0.30 -8.05 10.52
CA ILE A 149 -1.02 -7.01 11.25
C ILE A 149 -0.34 -6.85 12.61
N PHE A 150 0.07 -5.62 12.91
CA PHE A 150 0.70 -5.27 14.18
C PHE A 150 -0.32 -4.63 15.12
N LYS A 151 -0.26 -5.00 16.40
CA LYS A 151 -1.01 -4.38 17.49
C LYS A 151 -0.11 -4.29 18.72
N ASN A 152 0.02 -3.09 19.29
CA ASN A 152 0.79 -2.86 20.53
C ASN A 152 2.23 -3.40 20.50
N GLY A 153 2.89 -3.36 19.33
CA GLY A 153 4.27 -3.86 19.16
C GLY A 153 4.36 -5.37 18.91
N GLU A 154 3.25 -6.10 18.91
CA GLU A 154 3.18 -7.53 18.65
C GLU A 154 2.50 -7.82 17.31
N ILE A 155 2.78 -8.99 16.75
CA ILE A 155 2.11 -9.48 15.53
C ILE A 155 0.78 -10.11 15.94
N ALA A 156 -0.31 -9.41 15.67
CA ALA A 156 -1.66 -9.86 15.96
C ALA A 156 -2.18 -10.87 14.92
N PHE A 157 -1.71 -10.74 13.67
CA PHE A 157 -2.01 -11.69 12.60
C PHE A 157 -0.82 -11.82 11.65
N GLN A 158 -0.59 -13.03 11.18
CA GLN A 158 0.38 -13.34 10.13
C GLN A 158 -0.15 -14.49 9.29
N GLY A 159 -0.37 -14.26 8.01
CA GLY A 159 -0.91 -15.28 7.12
C GLY A 159 -1.26 -14.73 5.74
N LYS A 160 -1.94 -15.54 4.94
CA LYS A 160 -2.50 -15.07 3.67
C LYS A 160 -3.71 -14.16 3.94
N PRO A 161 -3.99 -13.14 3.13
CA PRO A 161 -5.18 -12.32 3.31
C PRO A 161 -6.49 -13.12 3.33
N ALA A 162 -6.58 -14.21 2.54
CA ALA A 162 -7.75 -15.08 2.53
C ALA A 162 -7.99 -15.82 3.86
N GLU A 163 -6.92 -16.11 4.63
CA GLU A 163 -7.03 -16.73 5.96
C GLU A 163 -7.61 -15.75 6.98
N LEU A 164 -7.39 -14.45 6.79
CA LEU A 164 -7.94 -13.40 7.64
C LEU A 164 -9.47 -13.29 7.51
N LEU A 165 -9.99 -13.42 6.29
CA LEU A 165 -11.43 -13.32 6.00
C LEU A 165 -12.21 -14.60 6.36
N SER A 166 -11.56 -15.76 6.35
CA SER A 166 -12.19 -17.05 6.66
C SER A 166 -12.14 -17.42 8.14
N ASP A 167 -11.45 -16.64 8.97
CA ASP A 167 -11.33 -16.88 10.40
C ASP A 167 -12.64 -16.54 11.12
N SER A 168 -13.28 -17.57 11.70
CA SER A 168 -14.57 -17.44 12.39
C SER A 168 -14.53 -16.48 13.60
N ARG A 169 -13.34 -16.24 14.17
CA ARG A 169 -13.15 -15.25 15.26
C ARG A 169 -13.48 -13.82 14.82
N TYR A 170 -13.48 -13.56 13.51
CA TYR A 170 -13.72 -12.24 12.94
C TYR A 170 -15.03 -12.16 12.12
N SER A 171 -15.95 -13.09 12.38
CA SER A 171 -17.29 -13.08 11.79
C SER A 171 -18.08 -11.82 12.14
N VAL A 172 -18.93 -11.39 11.20
CA VAL A 172 -19.73 -10.16 11.33
C VAL A 172 -21.19 -10.44 11.03
N LYS A 173 -22.06 -9.69 11.71
CA LYS A 173 -23.49 -9.69 11.44
C LYS A 173 -23.95 -8.34 10.90
N GLN A 174 -25.04 -8.35 10.15
CA GLN A 174 -25.69 -7.15 9.67
C GLN A 174 -27.15 -7.06 10.12
N ILE A 175 -27.62 -5.83 10.27
CA ILE A 175 -29.03 -5.54 10.51
C ILE A 175 -29.42 -4.24 9.79
N LEU A 176 -30.63 -4.20 9.24
CA LEU A 176 -31.20 -3.01 8.62
C LEU A 176 -32.17 -2.34 9.59
N LEU A 177 -31.87 -1.11 9.98
CA LEU A 177 -32.62 -0.35 10.98
C LEU A 177 -33.16 0.95 10.39
N SER A 178 -34.22 1.49 11.00
CA SER A 178 -34.57 2.90 10.80
C SER A 178 -33.46 3.83 11.29
N LYS A 179 -33.47 5.10 10.87
CA LYS A 179 -32.51 6.10 11.36
C LYS A 179 -32.52 6.24 12.89
N SER A 180 -33.72 6.23 13.50
CA SER A 180 -33.87 6.38 14.95
C SER A 180 -33.31 5.17 15.72
N GLU A 181 -33.57 3.96 15.24
CA GLU A 181 -33.04 2.73 15.84
C GLU A 181 -31.50 2.65 15.70
N ALA A 182 -30.96 3.06 14.55
CA ALA A 182 -29.53 3.05 14.30
C ALA A 182 -28.72 4.01 15.19
N LEU A 183 -29.37 5.02 15.77
CA LEU A 183 -28.76 5.93 16.77
C LEU A 183 -28.65 5.28 18.15
N MET A 184 -29.46 4.27 18.44
CA MET A 184 -29.47 3.58 19.74
C MET A 184 -28.41 2.46 19.83
N VAL A 185 -27.76 2.11 18.72
CA VAL A 185 -26.73 1.07 18.71
C VAL A 185 -25.42 1.62 19.26
N GLU A 186 -24.85 0.91 20.23
CA GLU A 186 -23.58 1.24 20.87
C GLU A 186 -22.43 1.41 19.86
N PRO A 187 -21.79 2.59 19.77
CA PRO A 187 -20.75 2.88 18.78
C PRO A 187 -19.57 1.89 18.80
N GLN A 188 -19.18 1.39 19.98
CA GLN A 188 -18.08 0.43 20.12
C GLN A 188 -18.30 -0.89 19.35
N ARG A 189 -19.56 -1.31 19.18
CA ARG A 189 -19.91 -2.56 18.50
C ARG A 189 -19.94 -2.40 16.98
N ILE A 190 -20.06 -1.16 16.48
CA ILE A 190 -20.28 -0.89 15.06
C ILE A 190 -18.96 -0.90 14.30
N LEU A 191 -18.89 -1.74 13.28
CA LEU A 191 -17.76 -1.83 12.35
C LEU A 191 -17.99 -0.92 11.13
N ARG A 192 -19.22 -0.93 10.58
CA ARG A 192 -19.64 -0.12 9.42
C ARG A 192 -21.08 0.35 9.53
N LYS A 193 -21.38 1.52 8.95
CA LYS A 193 -22.73 2.05 8.73
C LYS A 193 -22.92 2.39 7.26
N ILE A 194 -24.01 1.94 6.65
CA ILE A 194 -24.33 2.18 5.25
C ILE A 194 -25.76 2.72 5.17
N ALA A 195 -25.93 3.92 4.61
CA ALA A 195 -27.26 4.47 4.35
C ALA A 195 -27.88 3.80 3.12
N ILE A 196 -29.11 3.30 3.24
CA ILE A 196 -29.83 2.58 2.18
C ILE A 196 -31.30 3.01 2.25
N ASP A 197 -31.78 3.73 1.24
CA ASP A 197 -33.20 4.09 1.05
C ASP A 197 -33.90 4.58 2.34
N GLY A 198 -33.28 5.55 3.03
CA GLY A 198 -33.82 6.14 4.26
C GLY A 198 -33.66 5.28 5.51
N LYS A 199 -33.15 4.05 5.39
CA LYS A 199 -32.70 3.16 6.48
C LYS A 199 -31.18 3.18 6.61
N THR A 200 -30.69 2.55 7.68
CA THR A 200 -29.26 2.37 7.96
C THR A 200 -28.97 0.89 8.15
N ARG A 201 -28.10 0.33 7.31
CA ARG A 201 -27.51 -0.99 7.52
C ARG A 201 -26.31 -0.84 8.45
N ILE A 202 -26.32 -1.58 9.54
CA ILE A 202 -25.23 -1.63 10.52
C ILE A 202 -24.57 -3.00 10.41
N ILE A 203 -23.24 -3.00 10.34
CA ILE A 203 -22.40 -4.19 10.44
C ILE A 203 -21.64 -4.14 11.75
N TYR A 204 -21.63 -5.23 12.51
CA TYR A 204 -21.02 -5.34 13.82
C TYR A 204 -20.39 -6.72 14.04
N SER A 205 -19.46 -6.82 15.00
CA SER A 205 -18.77 -8.07 15.33
C SER A 205 -19.72 -9.07 15.97
N SER A 206 -19.70 -10.33 15.53
CA SER A 206 -20.50 -11.40 16.14
C SER A 206 -19.95 -11.75 17.53
N GLY A 207 -20.55 -11.25 18.62
CA GLY A 207 -20.21 -11.66 19.97
C GLY A 207 -20.83 -13.03 20.32
N GLN A 208 -20.30 -13.72 21.34
CA GLN A 208 -20.77 -15.06 21.77
C GLN A 208 -22.26 -15.14 22.22
N ASN A 209 -23.03 -14.04 22.21
CA ASN A 209 -24.45 -14.02 22.60
C ASN A 209 -25.33 -13.09 21.72
N ASP A 210 -24.87 -12.71 20.53
CA ASP A 210 -25.64 -11.80 19.67
C ASP A 210 -26.64 -12.56 18.78
N ASN A 211 -27.90 -12.67 19.25
CA ASN A 211 -29.01 -13.28 18.49
C ASN A 211 -29.71 -12.33 17.51
N ILE A 212 -29.22 -11.09 17.38
CA ILE A 212 -29.83 -10.06 16.53
C ILE A 212 -29.13 -10.09 15.17
N GLY A 213 -29.84 -9.74 14.09
CA GLY A 213 -29.27 -9.64 12.75
C GLY A 213 -28.94 -10.98 12.06
N GLU A 214 -28.55 -10.88 10.80
CA GLU A 214 -28.15 -12.01 9.95
C GLU A 214 -26.63 -12.02 9.74
N GLU A 215 -26.06 -13.19 9.46
CA GLU A 215 -24.64 -13.32 9.09
C GLU A 215 -24.34 -12.50 7.82
N ALA A 216 -23.15 -11.92 7.78
CA ALA A 216 -22.68 -11.13 6.65
C ALA A 216 -21.22 -11.42 6.33
N GLU A 217 -20.83 -11.16 5.08
CA GLU A 217 -19.43 -11.28 4.69
C GLU A 217 -18.59 -10.16 5.30
N ALA A 218 -17.52 -10.58 6.00
CA ALA A 218 -16.54 -9.67 6.57
C ALA A 218 -15.67 -9.06 5.47
N ARG A 219 -15.31 -7.79 5.65
CA ARG A 219 -14.27 -7.12 4.87
C ARG A 219 -12.99 -7.03 5.68
N PHE A 220 -11.88 -6.74 4.99
CA PHE A 220 -10.58 -6.54 5.63
C PHE A 220 -10.62 -5.48 6.74
N GLU A 221 -11.31 -4.36 6.52
CA GLU A 221 -11.48 -3.29 7.50
C GLU A 221 -12.26 -3.76 8.74
N ASP A 222 -13.25 -4.64 8.55
CA ASP A 222 -14.03 -5.20 9.67
C ASP A 222 -13.15 -6.05 10.56
N VAL A 223 -12.44 -6.99 9.94
CA VAL A 223 -11.55 -7.90 10.66
C VAL A 223 -10.44 -7.12 11.36
N TYR A 224 -9.85 -6.14 10.69
CA TYR A 224 -8.85 -5.28 11.29
C TYR A 224 -9.38 -4.49 12.49
N LYS A 225 -10.60 -3.95 12.42
CA LYS A 225 -11.25 -3.28 13.55
C LYS A 225 -11.50 -4.26 14.70
N ILE A 226 -11.91 -5.50 14.43
CA ILE A 226 -12.09 -6.52 15.47
C ILE A 226 -10.75 -6.80 16.17
N ILE A 227 -9.69 -7.06 15.40
CA ILE A 227 -8.34 -7.33 15.93
C ILE A 227 -7.81 -6.16 16.76
N THR A 228 -7.94 -4.94 16.26
CA THR A 228 -7.37 -3.76 16.91
C THR A 228 -8.18 -3.28 18.11
N ARG A 229 -9.49 -3.52 18.16
CA ARG A 229 -10.36 -3.15 19.29
C ARG A 229 -10.40 -4.17 20.42
N GLY A 230 -10.27 -5.47 20.14
CA GLY A 230 -10.31 -6.55 21.13
C GLY A 230 -8.97 -6.79 21.80
#